data_AF-A0A2T2VKA9-F1
#
_entry.id   AF-A0A2T2VKA9-F1
#
_cell.length_a   1.000
_cell.length_b   1.000
_cell.length_c   1.000
_cell.angle_alpha   90.00
_cell.angle_beta   90.00
_cell.angle_gamma   90.00
#
_symmetry.space_group_name_H-M   'P 1'
#
loop_
_entity.id
_entity.type
_entity.pdbx_description
1 polymer ?
#
loop_
_entity_poly.entity_id
_entity_poly.type
_entity_poly.pdbx_seq_one_letter_code
_entity_poly.pdbx_strand_id
1 'polypeptide(L)'
;MRIKRIFYSVTCGLLFLASPFIANAQEAMSLQECIKHALNHNLDYQQTKLEKEQKALDLKKQRFNQLPSLDANIAPGLNYGRT
;
A
#
# COMPACT_ATOMS: atom_id res chain seq x y z
N MET A 1 28.44 38.48 17.32
CA MET A 1 27.89 37.42 16.43
C MET A 1 26.36 37.29 16.43
N ARG A 2 25.60 37.83 17.41
CA ARG A 2 24.12 37.73 17.41
C ARG A 2 23.42 38.65 16.40
N ILE A 3 23.95 39.86 16.18
CA ILE A 3 23.38 40.85 15.24
C ILE A 3 23.49 40.42 13.77
N LYS A 4 24.59 39.78 13.35
CA LYS A 4 24.73 39.26 11.97
C LYS A 4 23.68 38.16 11.69
N ARG A 5 23.41 37.28 12.66
CA ARG A 5 22.41 36.20 12.54
C ARG A 5 20.98 36.77 12.45
N ILE A 6 20.69 37.84 13.20
CA ILE A 6 19.40 38.54 13.11
C ILE A 6 19.28 39.24 11.75
N PHE A 7 20.33 39.90 11.27
CA PHE A 7 20.31 40.56 9.95
C PHE A 7 20.09 39.57 8.81
N TYR A 8 20.81 38.42 8.81
CA TYR A 8 20.59 37.36 7.81
C TYR A 8 19.20 36.74 7.90
N SER A 9 18.65 36.59 9.12
CA SER A 9 17.29 36.10 9.34
C SER A 9 16.23 37.05 8.77
N VAL A 10 16.42 38.36 8.94
CA VAL A 10 15.49 39.38 8.45
C VAL A 10 15.57 39.50 6.93
N THR A 11 16.77 39.45 6.35
CA THR A 11 16.93 39.48 4.88
C THR A 11 16.36 38.23 4.20
N CYS A 12 16.44 37.06 4.85
CA CYS A 12 15.86 35.82 4.32
C CYS A 12 14.31 35.85 4.37
N GLY A 13 13.75 36.39 5.46
CA GLY A 13 12.31 36.60 5.58
C GLY A 13 11.76 37.57 4.53
N LEU A 14 12.44 38.69 4.29
CA LEU A 14 12.02 39.69 3.31
C LEU A 14 12.01 39.13 1.87
N LEU A 15 12.95 38.24 1.54
CA LEU A 15 13.03 37.59 0.23
C LEU A 15 11.85 36.61 -0.01
N PHE A 16 11.35 35.97 1.05
CA PHE A 16 10.21 35.04 0.97
C PHE A 16 8.87 35.77 0.77
N LEU A 17 8.75 37.01 1.27
CA LEU A 17 7.54 37.83 1.08
C LEU A 17 7.41 38.44 -0.33
N ALA A 18 8.50 38.48 -1.12
CA ALA A 18 8.52 39.13 -2.42
C ALA A 18 8.13 38.22 -3.60
N SER A 19 7.79 36.94 -3.36
CA SER A 19 7.36 36.03 -4.42
C SER A 19 5.83 36.02 -4.55
N PRO A 20 5.22 36.67 -5.56
CA PRO A 20 3.80 36.48 -5.83
C PRO A 20 3.57 35.02 -6.25
N PHE A 21 2.81 34.30 -5.42
CA PHE A 21 2.23 32.99 -5.71
C PHE A 21 1.30 33.10 -6.92
N ILE A 22 1.83 32.93 -8.13
CA ILE A 22 1.02 32.56 -9.30
C ILE A 22 1.25 31.07 -9.55
N ALA A 23 0.71 30.27 -8.63
CA ALA A 23 0.54 28.84 -8.84
C ALA A 23 -0.84 28.62 -9.47
N ASN A 24 -0.96 28.85 -10.79
CA ASN A 24 -2.10 28.31 -11.55
C ASN A 24 -1.84 26.82 -11.78
N ALA A 25 -1.91 26.03 -10.70
CA ALA A 25 -1.68 24.58 -10.75
C ALA A 25 -2.98 23.77 -10.84
N GLN A 26 -4.15 24.42 -10.85
CA GLN A 26 -5.43 23.74 -10.91
C GLN A 26 -6.23 24.21 -12.12
N GLU A 27 -5.99 23.58 -13.27
CA GLU A 27 -7.06 23.48 -14.27
C GLU A 27 -8.25 22.80 -13.56
N ALA A 28 -9.43 23.43 -13.61
CA ALA A 28 -10.63 22.91 -12.98
C ALA A 28 -11.02 21.60 -13.68
N MET A 29 -10.51 20.47 -13.17
CA MET A 29 -10.93 19.14 -13.58
C MET A 29 -12.45 19.06 -13.43
N SER A 30 -13.16 18.71 -14.50
CA SER A 30 -14.61 18.65 -14.45
C SER A 30 -15.06 17.62 -13.40
N LEU A 31 -16.21 17.82 -12.75
CA LEU A 31 -16.75 16.90 -11.73
C LEU A 31 -16.77 15.43 -12.23
N GLN A 32 -17.04 15.25 -13.52
CA GLN A 32 -17.06 13.96 -14.19
C GLN A 32 -15.65 13.33 -14.27
N GLU A 33 -14.61 14.11 -14.50
CA GLU A 33 -13.22 13.64 -14.49
C GLU A 33 -12.74 13.31 -13.08
N CYS A 34 -13.13 14.09 -12.05
CA CYS A 34 -12.87 13.75 -10.65
C CYS A 34 -13.50 12.40 -10.27
N ILE A 35 -14.77 12.17 -10.65
CA ILE A 35 -15.46 10.90 -10.37
C ILE A 35 -14.80 9.74 -11.12
N LYS A 36 -14.48 9.93 -12.40
CA LYS A 36 -13.84 8.90 -13.23
C LYS A 36 -12.42 8.57 -12.75
N HIS A 37 -11.65 9.57 -12.35
CA HIS A 37 -10.30 9.39 -11.82
C HIS A 37 -10.33 8.69 -10.46
N ALA A 38 -11.22 9.12 -9.56
CA ALA A 38 -11.43 8.46 -8.27
C ALA A 38 -11.83 6.99 -8.43
N LEU A 39 -12.69 6.66 -9.40
CA LEU A 39 -13.08 5.28 -9.69
C LEU A 39 -11.97 4.44 -10.33
N ASN A 40 -11.26 4.99 -11.33
CA ASN A 40 -10.22 4.25 -12.06
C ASN A 40 -8.96 4.01 -11.22
N HIS A 41 -8.60 4.94 -10.34
CA HIS A 41 -7.49 4.79 -9.41
C HIS A 41 -7.95 4.26 -8.04
N ASN A 42 -9.17 3.73 -7.94
CA ASN A 42 -9.59 3.14 -6.70
C ASN A 42 -8.90 1.79 -6.51
N LEU A 43 -7.81 1.79 -5.73
CA LEU A 43 -7.18 0.58 -5.23
C LEU A 43 -8.20 -0.38 -4.60
N ASP A 44 -9.30 0.14 -4.04
CA ASP A 44 -10.39 -0.67 -3.48
C ASP A 44 -11.04 -1.58 -4.53
N TYR A 45 -11.16 -1.16 -5.79
CA TYR A 45 -11.75 -2.00 -6.84
C TYR A 45 -10.84 -3.18 -7.19
N GLN A 46 -9.53 -2.92 -7.30
CA GLN A 46 -8.54 -3.96 -7.57
C GLN A 46 -8.40 -4.91 -6.38
N GLN A 47 -8.41 -4.38 -5.15
CA GLN A 47 -8.43 -5.17 -3.92
C GLN A 47 -9.69 -6.03 -3.85
N THR A 48 -10.88 -5.47 -4.13
CA THR A 48 -12.14 -6.23 -4.16
C THR A 48 -12.11 -7.35 -5.18
N LYS A 49 -11.50 -7.13 -6.36
CA LYS A 49 -11.33 -8.18 -7.37
C LYS A 49 -10.42 -9.30 -6.85
N LEU A 50 -9.28 -8.94 -6.25
CA LEU A 50 -8.35 -9.90 -5.66
C LEU A 50 -9.02 -10.70 -4.53
N GLU A 51 -9.75 -10.03 -3.64
CA GLU A 51 -10.51 -10.65 -2.55
C GLU A 51 -11.57 -11.62 -3.07
N LYS A 52 -12.25 -11.30 -4.17
CA LYS A 52 -13.23 -12.20 -4.79
C LYS A 52 -12.55 -13.48 -5.27
N GLU A 53 -11.39 -13.35 -5.92
CA GLU A 53 -10.62 -14.50 -6.40
C GLU A 53 -10.09 -15.34 -5.21
N GLN A 54 -9.60 -14.69 -4.15
CA GLN A 54 -9.19 -15.35 -2.92
C GLN A 54 -10.35 -16.10 -2.26
N LYS A 55 -11.52 -15.47 -2.11
CA LYS A 55 -12.73 -16.13 -1.55
C LYS A 55 -13.14 -17.35 -2.38
N ALA A 56 -13.03 -17.29 -3.70
CA ALA A 56 -13.32 -18.44 -4.56
C ALA A 56 -12.31 -19.58 -4.37
N LEU A 57 -11.03 -19.27 -4.19
CA LEU A 57 -10.00 -20.25 -3.85
C LEU A 57 -10.20 -20.84 -2.46
N ASP A 58 -10.56 -20.02 -1.48
CA ASP A 58 -10.80 -20.48 -0.11
C ASP A 58 -12.01 -21.40 -0.02
N LEU A 59 -13.09 -21.13 -0.77
CA LEU A 59 -14.22 -22.07 -0.88
C LEU A 59 -13.78 -23.41 -1.48
N LYS A 60 -12.90 -23.39 -2.49
CA LYS A 60 -12.34 -24.63 -3.05
C LYS A 60 -11.46 -25.35 -2.03
N LYS A 61 -10.55 -24.66 -1.35
CA LYS A 61 -9.71 -25.22 -0.28
C LYS A 61 -10.56 -25.81 0.84
N GLN A 62 -11.61 -25.11 1.30
CA GLN A 62 -12.53 -25.61 2.31
C GLN A 62 -13.22 -26.89 1.87
N ARG A 63 -13.65 -26.99 0.60
CA ARG A 63 -14.19 -28.24 0.04
C ARG A 63 -13.16 -29.36 0.01
N PHE A 64 -11.91 -29.08 -0.38
CA PHE A 64 -10.84 -30.08 -0.36
C PHE A 64 -10.46 -30.50 1.06
N ASN A 65 -10.48 -29.59 2.03
CA ASN A 65 -10.21 -29.88 3.44
C ASN A 65 -11.29 -30.75 4.10
N GLN A 66 -12.49 -30.87 3.51
CA GLN A 66 -13.49 -31.84 3.95
C GLN A 66 -13.12 -33.27 3.54
N LEU A 67 -12.24 -33.43 2.56
CA LEU A 67 -11.71 -34.72 2.15
C LEU A 67 -10.47 -35.04 3.00
N PRO A 68 -10.26 -36.31 3.39
CA PRO A 68 -9.05 -36.70 4.09
C PRO A 68 -7.83 -36.46 3.19
N SER A 69 -6.76 -35.91 3.75
CA SER A 69 -5.48 -35.85 3.04
C SER A 69 -4.88 -37.25 2.95
N LEU A 70 -4.26 -37.56 1.81
CA LEU A 70 -3.48 -38.77 1.63
C LEU A 70 -2.00 -38.37 1.63
N ASP A 71 -1.34 -38.63 2.73
CA ASP A 71 0.09 -38.37 2.90
C ASP A 71 0.82 -39.71 3.05
N ALA A 72 1.83 -39.95 2.22
CA ALA A 72 2.67 -41.15 2.31
C ALA A 72 3.97 -40.80 3.03
N ASN A 73 4.22 -41.42 4.17
CA ASN A 73 5.44 -41.22 4.94
C ASN A 73 6.18 -42.56 5.11
N ILE A 74 7.47 -42.58 4.82
CA ILE A 74 8.35 -43.74 4.98
C ILE A 74 9.43 -43.37 6.01
N ALA A 75 9.32 -43.91 7.23
CA ALA A 75 10.25 -43.66 8.32
C ALA A 75 10.96 -44.96 8.75
N PRO A 76 12.18 -45.25 8.27
CA PRO A 76 12.98 -46.37 8.76
C PRO A 76 13.58 -46.03 10.12
N GLY A 77 13.09 -46.67 11.19
CA GLY A 77 13.57 -46.49 12.56
C GLY A 77 14.38 -47.71 13.05
N LEU A 78 15.70 -47.56 13.19
CA LEU A 78 16.56 -48.53 13.88
C LEU A 78 17.21 -47.85 15.08
N ASN A 79 16.66 -48.09 16.28
CA ASN A 79 17.25 -47.65 17.55
C ASN A 79 17.67 -48.89 18.36
N TYR A 80 18.94 -49.27 18.26
CA TYR A 80 19.53 -50.27 19.17
C TYR A 80 20.01 -49.56 20.44
N GLY A 81 19.25 -49.75 21.52
CA GLY A 81 19.61 -49.30 22.85
C GLY A 81 20.90 -49.99 23.30
N ARG A 82 21.88 -49.20 23.73
CA ARG A 82 23.10 -49.74 24.32
C ARG A 82 22.77 -50.19 25.75
N THR A 83 22.87 -51.49 26.00
CA THR A 83 23.16 -52.08 27.32
C THR A 83 24.43 -51.51 27.90
#